data_AF-A0A847EDR3-F1
#
_entry.id   AF-A0A847EDR3-F1
#
_cell.length_a   1.000
_cell.length_b   1.000
_cell.length_c   1.000
_cell.angle_alpha   90.00
_cell.angle_beta   90.00
_cell.angle_gamma   90.00
#
_symmetry.space_group_name_H-M   'P 1'
#
loop_
_entity.id
_entity.type
_entity.pdbx_description
1 polymer ?
#
loop_
_entity_poly.entity_id
_entity_poly.type
_entity_poly.pdbx_seq_one_letter_code
_entity_poly.pdbx_strand_id
1 'polypeptide(L)'
;MQLAWQKCLGDVWGPLLTVDLSHSHFNGMEGVYIIWQGNGPVIRVGQGIIRDRLSAHRRDTDITAYQNLYVTWAPVSAACRNGVERYLANILKPRVGDAFPNVNPIQAFLPWPWQMI
;
A
#
# COMPACT_ATOMS: atom_id res chain seq x y z
N MET A 1 7.14 2.66 -14.27
CA MET A 1 6.66 1.26 -14.28
C MET A 1 5.16 1.25 -14.08
N GLN A 2 4.41 0.56 -14.95
CA GLN A 2 2.99 0.33 -14.77
C GLN A 2 2.76 -0.72 -13.68
N LEU A 3 1.87 -0.44 -12.74
CA LEU A 3 1.47 -1.37 -11.69
C LEU A 3 0.00 -1.73 -11.84
N ALA A 4 -0.32 -3.01 -11.60
CA ALA A 4 -1.69 -3.51 -11.55
C ALA A 4 -2.25 -3.32 -10.13
N TRP A 5 -2.67 -2.10 -9.81
CA TRP A 5 -3.27 -1.78 -8.52
C TRP A 5 -4.61 -2.50 -8.34
N GLN A 6 -4.75 -3.16 -7.21
CA GLN A 6 -5.89 -4.02 -6.91
C GLN A 6 -6.98 -3.25 -6.17
N LYS A 7 -8.22 -3.58 -6.52
CA LYS A 7 -9.45 -3.09 -5.89
C LYS A 7 -10.27 -4.28 -5.42
N CYS A 8 -11.19 -4.02 -4.49
CA CYS A 8 -12.17 -5.01 -4.06
C CYS A 8 -13.30 -5.19 -5.08
N LEU A 9 -14.13 -6.21 -4.87
CA LEU A 9 -15.32 -6.46 -5.67
C LEU A 9 -16.19 -5.19 -5.76
N GLY A 10 -16.70 -4.88 -6.95
CA GLY A 10 -17.43 -3.64 -7.23
C GLY A 10 -16.54 -2.45 -7.62
N ASP A 11 -15.26 -2.69 -7.93
CA ASP A 11 -14.29 -1.68 -8.35
C ASP A 11 -14.04 -0.57 -7.30
N VAL A 12 -14.13 -0.94 -6.02
CA VAL A 12 -13.94 -0.03 -4.88
C VAL A 12 -12.62 -0.26 -4.16
N TRP A 13 -12.09 0.79 -3.54
CA TRP A 13 -10.93 0.66 -2.66
C TRP A 13 -11.26 -0.17 -1.43
N GLY A 14 -10.33 -1.03 -1.02
CA GLY A 14 -10.56 -1.92 0.12
C GLY A 14 -10.47 -1.17 1.44
N PRO A 15 -11.47 -1.23 2.33
CA PRO A 15 -11.30 -0.70 3.68
C PRO A 15 -10.27 -1.56 4.43
N LEU A 16 -9.26 -0.94 5.02
CA LEU A 16 -8.11 -1.64 5.63
C LEU A 16 -8.56 -2.68 6.66
N LEU A 17 -9.53 -2.33 7.51
CA LEU A 17 -9.96 -3.16 8.63
C LEU A 17 -10.85 -4.34 8.21
N THR A 18 -11.55 -4.25 7.07
CA THR A 18 -12.59 -5.22 6.70
C THR A 18 -12.33 -5.98 5.40
N VAL A 19 -11.32 -5.59 4.60
CA VAL A 19 -10.93 -6.38 3.42
C VAL A 19 -10.65 -7.85 3.80
N ASP A 20 -11.18 -8.81 3.04
CA ASP A 20 -11.01 -10.21 3.38
C ASP A 20 -9.61 -10.72 3.02
N LEU A 21 -8.69 -10.65 3.99
CA LEU A 21 -7.32 -11.13 3.84
C LEU A 21 -7.21 -12.67 3.82
N SER A 22 -8.29 -13.39 4.16
CA SER A 22 -8.32 -14.86 4.11
C SER A 22 -8.56 -15.40 2.70
N HIS A 23 -9.08 -14.56 1.80
CA HIS A 23 -9.32 -14.92 0.41
C HIS A 23 -8.06 -15.43 -0.31
N SER A 24 -8.23 -16.40 -1.20
CA SER A 24 -7.13 -17.08 -1.92
C SER A 24 -6.28 -16.15 -2.78
N HIS A 25 -6.83 -15.01 -3.21
CA HIS A 25 -6.11 -13.91 -3.88
C HIS A 25 -4.81 -13.49 -3.18
N PHE A 26 -4.79 -13.55 -1.84
CA PHE A 26 -3.63 -13.16 -1.06
C PHE A 26 -2.60 -14.29 -0.83
N ASN A 27 -2.85 -15.51 -1.34
CA ASN A 27 -1.93 -16.64 -1.16
C ASN A 27 -0.59 -16.38 -1.84
N GLY A 28 0.47 -16.20 -1.05
CA GLY A 28 1.81 -15.92 -1.55
C GLY A 28 1.94 -14.58 -2.29
N MET A 29 0.95 -13.69 -2.15
CA MET A 29 0.96 -12.42 -2.87
C MET A 29 2.03 -11.50 -2.29
N GLU A 30 3.09 -11.27 -3.06
CA GLU A 30 4.12 -10.31 -2.74
C GLU A 30 3.99 -9.04 -3.58
N GLY A 31 4.31 -7.90 -2.99
CA GLY A 31 4.36 -6.66 -3.73
C GLY A 31 4.46 -5.44 -2.84
N VAL A 32 3.86 -4.35 -3.30
CA VAL A 32 3.78 -3.06 -2.60
C VAL A 32 2.34 -2.75 -2.22
N TYR A 33 2.15 -1.95 -1.18
CA TYR A 33 0.83 -1.49 -0.76
C TYR A 33 0.88 -0.02 -0.31
N ILE A 34 -0.29 0.61 -0.38
CA ILE A 34 -0.53 1.98 0.08
C ILE A 34 -1.75 1.93 1.00
N ILE A 35 -1.62 2.51 2.19
CA ILE A 35 -2.73 2.77 3.14
C ILE A 35 -2.90 4.28 3.23
N TRP A 36 -4.14 4.75 3.11
CA TRP A 36 -4.47 6.17 3.23
C TRP A 36 -5.81 6.36 3.94
N GLN A 37 -6.05 7.58 4.40
CA GLN A 37 -7.30 7.98 5.02
C GLN A 37 -8.19 8.65 3.97
N GLY A 38 -9.35 8.08 3.61
CA GLY A 38 -10.37 8.66 2.72
C GLY A 38 -9.88 9.72 1.71
N ASN A 39 -10.37 10.96 1.85
CA ASN A 39 -9.95 12.13 1.06
C ASN A 39 -8.77 12.89 1.70
N GLY A 40 -7.94 12.19 2.46
CA GLY A 40 -6.91 12.70 3.32
C GLY A 40 -5.53 12.11 3.00
N PRO A 41 -4.61 12.14 3.96
CA PRO A 41 -3.21 11.80 3.73
C PRO A 41 -2.99 10.31 3.48
N VAL A 42 -1.87 10.00 2.81
CA VAL A 42 -1.27 8.67 2.85
C VAL A 42 -0.72 8.42 4.25
N ILE A 43 -1.11 7.29 4.85
CA ILE A 43 -0.71 6.89 6.19
C ILE A 43 0.53 6.02 6.12
N ARG A 44 0.54 5.00 5.25
CA ARG A 44 1.65 4.06 5.14
C ARG A 44 1.88 3.66 3.70
N VAL A 45 3.15 3.56 3.32
CA VAL A 45 3.61 2.83 2.14
C VAL A 45 4.47 1.69 2.64
N GLY A 46 4.39 0.53 2.01
CA GLY A 46 5.31 -0.56 2.29
C GLY A 46 5.27 -1.70 1.28
N GLN A 47 6.01 -2.77 1.59
CA GLN A 47 6.13 -3.94 0.73
C GLN A 47 6.37 -5.25 1.50
N GLY A 48 6.23 -6.37 0.79
CA GLY A 48 6.42 -7.73 1.29
C GLY A 48 5.24 -8.64 0.95
N ILE A 49 5.03 -9.68 1.77
CA ILE A 49 3.84 -10.54 1.69
C ILE A 49 2.63 -9.72 2.13
N ILE A 50 1.71 -9.46 1.22
CA ILE A 50 0.63 -8.49 1.40
C ILE A 50 -0.28 -8.88 2.56
N ARG A 51 -0.68 -10.16 2.67
CA ARG A 51 -1.50 -10.66 3.78
C ARG A 51 -0.88 -10.32 5.12
N ASP A 52 0.36 -10.73 5.33
CA ASP A 52 1.06 -10.62 6.60
C ASP A 52 1.25 -9.15 7.00
N ARG A 53 1.64 -8.31 6.03
CA ARG A 53 1.83 -6.88 6.24
C ARG A 53 0.53 -6.18 6.62
N LEU A 54 -0.56 -6.41 5.89
CA LEU A 54 -1.85 -5.77 6.18
C LEU A 54 -2.45 -6.30 7.49
N SER A 55 -2.28 -7.58 7.81
CA SER A 55 -2.68 -8.15 9.10
C SER A 55 -1.94 -7.53 10.28
N ALA A 56 -0.64 -7.24 10.14
CA ALA A 56 0.13 -6.53 11.16
C ALA A 56 -0.38 -5.10 11.35
N HIS A 57 -0.61 -4.37 10.26
CA HIS A 57 -1.08 -2.98 10.31
C HIS A 57 -2.47 -2.79 10.90
N ARG A 58 -3.32 -3.83 10.90
CA ARG A 58 -4.61 -3.82 11.62
C ARG A 58 -4.46 -3.76 13.14
N ARG A 59 -3.26 -4.01 13.66
CA ARG A 59 -2.95 -4.02 15.10
C ARG A 59 -1.96 -2.90 15.47
N ASP A 60 -1.51 -2.13 14.49
CA ASP A 60 -0.56 -1.03 14.68
C ASP A 60 -1.32 0.24 15.05
N THR A 61 -1.17 0.70 16.29
CA THR A 61 -1.88 1.86 16.81
C THR A 61 -1.53 3.16 16.10
N ASP A 62 -0.31 3.29 15.56
CA ASP A 62 0.10 4.50 14.83
C ASP A 62 -0.66 4.61 13.50
N ILE A 63 -1.03 3.47 12.91
CA ILE A 63 -1.86 3.40 11.71
C ILE A 63 -3.34 3.47 12.09
N THR A 64 -3.82 2.64 13.03
CA THR A 64 -5.26 2.52 13.33
C THR A 64 -5.83 3.67 14.15
N ALA A 65 -5.00 4.59 14.65
CA ALA A 65 -5.46 5.87 15.22
C ALA A 65 -6.17 6.76 14.17
N TYR A 66 -5.88 6.55 12.88
CA TYR A 66 -6.56 7.23 11.79
C TYR A 66 -7.89 6.54 11.45
N GLN A 67 -8.90 7.34 11.13
CA GLN A 67 -10.22 6.85 10.75
C GLN A 67 -10.37 6.72 9.23
N ASN A 68 -11.34 5.92 8.79
CA ASN A 68 -11.71 5.74 7.38
C ASN A 68 -10.51 5.34 6.50
N LEU A 69 -9.79 4.31 6.95
CA LEU A 69 -8.61 3.82 6.29
C LEU A 69 -8.95 2.88 5.14
N TYR A 70 -8.34 3.13 4.01
CA TYR A 70 -8.40 2.30 2.84
C TYR A 70 -7.01 1.79 2.46
N VAL A 71 -7.00 0.74 1.65
CA VAL A 71 -5.79 0.09 1.17
C VAL A 71 -5.94 -0.35 -0.28
N THR A 72 -4.82 -0.31 -0.99
CA THR A 72 -4.62 -0.95 -2.28
C THR A 72 -3.23 -1.56 -2.31
N TRP A 73 -3.03 -2.56 -3.16
CA TRP A 73 -1.78 -3.27 -3.33
C TRP A 73 -1.56 -3.59 -4.80
N ALA A 74 -0.31 -3.83 -5.18
CA ALA A 74 0.06 -4.28 -6.51
C ALA A 74 1.15 -5.34 -6.42
N PRO A 75 1.08 -6.42 -7.24
CA PRO A 75 2.14 -7.41 -7.28
C PRO A 75 3.43 -6.77 -7.84
N VAL A 76 4.54 -6.94 -7.13
CA VAL A 76 5.86 -6.43 -7.53
C VAL A 76 6.92 -7.45 -7.11
N SER A 77 7.78 -7.83 -8.04
CA SER A 77 8.85 -8.79 -7.77
C SER A 77 9.86 -8.26 -6.74
N ALA A 78 10.53 -9.18 -6.06
CA ALA A 78 11.57 -8.86 -5.07
C ALA A 78 12.69 -7.95 -5.63
N ALA A 79 13.03 -8.08 -6.92
CA ALA A 79 14.05 -7.28 -7.58
C ALA A 79 13.68 -5.78 -7.67
N CYS A 80 12.39 -5.45 -7.75
CA CYS A 80 11.93 -4.08 -7.99
C CYS A 80 11.33 -3.41 -6.74
N ARG A 81 10.78 -4.20 -5.80
CA ARG A 81 9.94 -3.67 -4.72
C ARG A 81 10.62 -2.63 -3.82
N ASN A 82 11.93 -2.75 -3.55
CA ASN A 82 12.67 -1.74 -2.78
C ASN A 82 12.68 -0.38 -3.48
N GLY A 83 12.97 -0.36 -4.79
CA GLY A 83 13.00 0.88 -5.57
C GLY A 83 11.61 1.51 -5.72
N VAL A 84 10.57 0.67 -5.87
CA VAL A 84 9.18 1.13 -5.95
C VAL A 84 8.71 1.71 -4.62
N GLU A 85 8.93 1.01 -3.50
CA GLU A 85 8.61 1.51 -2.16
C GLU A 85 9.30 2.85 -1.90
N ARG A 86 10.59 2.97 -2.23
CA ARG A 86 11.32 4.23 -2.10
C ARG A 86 10.72 5.35 -2.95
N TYR A 87 10.38 5.07 -4.20
CA TYR A 87 9.72 6.06 -5.07
C TYR A 87 8.37 6.52 -4.50
N LEU A 88 7.52 5.57 -4.12
CA LEU A 88 6.19 5.86 -3.55
C LEU A 88 6.32 6.67 -2.26
N ALA A 89 7.24 6.31 -1.37
CA ALA A 89 7.47 7.06 -0.13
C ALA A 89 7.96 8.50 -0.37
N ASN A 90 8.86 8.70 -1.34
CA ASN A 90 9.35 10.04 -1.69
C ASN A 90 8.22 10.97 -2.16
N ILE A 91 7.29 10.44 -2.99
CA ILE A 91 6.21 11.23 -3.59
C ILE A 91 5.03 11.39 -2.63
N LEU A 92 4.60 10.30 -2.00
CA LEU A 92 3.37 10.27 -1.18
C LEU A 92 3.58 10.74 0.25
N LYS A 93 4.83 10.79 0.74
CA LYS A 93 5.20 11.27 2.08
C LYS A 93 4.29 10.71 3.19
N PRO A 94 4.25 9.38 3.36
CA PRO A 94 3.37 8.74 4.35
C PRO A 94 3.64 9.28 5.75
N ARG A 95 2.56 9.47 6.53
CA ARG A 95 2.67 9.97 7.92
C ARG A 95 3.31 8.97 8.88
N VAL A 96 3.14 7.68 8.61
CA VAL A 96 3.67 6.59 9.42
C VAL A 96 4.64 5.78 8.56
N GLY A 97 5.85 5.58 9.06
CA GLY A 97 6.79 4.68 8.45
C GLY A 97 8.18 4.74 9.02
N ASP A 98 8.69 3.58 9.40
CA ASP A 98 10.10 3.37 9.67
C ASP A 98 10.88 3.41 8.35
N ALA A 99 12.13 3.90 8.43
CA ALA A 99 13.05 4.16 7.33
C ALA A 99 12.79 3.35 6.04
N PHE A 100 12.50 4.07 4.95
CA PHE A 100 12.34 3.47 3.62
C PHE A 100 13.67 2.96 3.07
N PRO A 101 13.67 1.98 2.15
CA PRO A 101 14.89 1.46 1.55
C PRO A 101 15.79 2.58 0.99
N ASN A 102 17.07 2.54 1.35
CA ASN A 102 18.05 3.48 0.83
C ASN A 102 18.61 3.02 -0.52
N VAL A 103 17.77 3.07 -1.55
CA VAL A 103 18.09 2.64 -2.92
C VAL A 103 17.65 3.68 -3.95
N ASN A 104 18.11 3.54 -5.19
CA ASN A 104 17.60 4.36 -6.29
C ASN A 104 16.10 4.09 -6.51
N PRO A 105 15.25 5.15 -6.52
CA PRO A 105 13.82 4.98 -6.70
C PRO A 105 13.49 4.47 -8.11
N ILE A 106 12.54 3.55 -8.19
CA ILE A 106 11.96 3.09 -9.46
C ILE A 106 10.60 3.74 -9.59
N GLN A 107 10.46 4.66 -10.55
CA GLN A 107 9.19 5.36 -10.80
C GLN A 107 8.07 4.37 -11.11
N ALA A 108 6.94 4.51 -10.42
CA ALA A 108 5.75 3.71 -10.61
C ALA A 108 4.51 4.60 -10.78
N PHE A 109 3.56 4.18 -11.63
CA PHE A 109 2.28 4.88 -11.73
C PHE A 109 1.47 4.66 -10.45
N LEU A 110 0.79 5.71 -9.99
CA LEU A 110 -0.02 5.69 -8.78
C LEU A 110 -1.39 5.01 -9.03
N PRO A 111 -2.09 4.54 -7.97
CA PRO A 111 -3.41 3.93 -8.12
C PRO A 111 -4.49 4.90 -8.60
N TRP A 112 -4.19 6.20 -8.50
CA TRP A 112 -5.10 7.31 -8.72
C TRP A 112 -4.58 8.18 -9.86
N PRO A 113 -5.47 8.86 -10.62
CA PRO A 113 -5.08 10.01 -11.40
C PRO A 113 -4.41 11.07 -10.50
N TRP A 114 -3.40 11.77 -11.03
CA TRP A 114 -2.59 12.78 -10.32
C TRP A 114 -3.36 13.94 -9.66
N GLN A 115 -4.67 14.07 -9.93
CA GLN A 115 -5.53 15.14 -9.41
C GLN A 115 -6.06 14.88 -7.99
N MET A 116 -5.66 13.78 -7.33
CA MET A 116 -6.13 13.38 -6.00
C MET A 116 -5.02 13.32 -4.93
N ILE A 117 -3.90 14.01 -5.15
CA ILE A 117 -2.74 14.06 -4.23
C ILE A 117 -2.47 15.51 -3.84
#